data_AF-A0A7S1N8V1-F1
#
_entry.id   AF-A0A7S1N8V1-F1
#
_cell.length_a   1.000
_cell.length_b   1.000
_cell.length_c   1.000
_cell.angle_alpha   90.00
_cell.angle_beta   90.00
_cell.angle_gamma   90.00
#
_symmetry.space_group_name_H-M   'P 1'
#
loop_
_entity.id
_entity.type
_entity.pdbx_description
1 polymer ?
#
loop_
_entity_poly.entity_id
_entity_poly.type
_entity_poly.pdbx_seq_one_letter_code
_entity_poly.pdbx_strand_id
1 'polypeptide(L)'
;SLVYWNLTPHLDDINVLRTAITNGTLDRHIFLVAHNQDRIGFPAWLLECPFILKVFSAHVNANQTHPKMVPLPEGIHPTKSCFLLAQARRRAGLTPRARFLFAKFQLSCESRVQLLNTLNESDVVEQDEMLRRVNKTNYYTNLIEHKYILAPPGNGIDTFRLWESLYLGRVPIAQRILHPSLLEDLPVVLLDDWAQLRRKDLAVQWEMLGRRHFDLNKLWGPWWILRIVREVLDTP
;
A
#
# COMPACT_ATOMS: atom_id res chain seq x y z
N SER A 1 12.33 -17.61 -19.63
CA SER A 1 11.96 -16.19 -19.47
C SER A 1 13.08 -15.39 -18.82
N LEU A 2 13.14 -14.07 -19.07
CA LEU A 2 14.08 -13.14 -18.42
C LEU A 2 13.33 -12.34 -17.33
N VAL A 3 13.93 -12.18 -16.16
CA VAL A 3 13.42 -11.24 -15.15
C VAL A 3 14.14 -9.92 -15.34
N TYR A 4 13.41 -8.91 -15.81
CA TYR A 4 13.92 -7.55 -15.88
C TYR A 4 13.57 -6.83 -14.57
N TRP A 5 14.59 -6.64 -13.73
CA TRP A 5 14.46 -5.98 -12.45
C TRP A 5 14.95 -4.54 -12.56
N ASN A 6 14.02 -3.60 -12.58
CA ASN A 6 14.37 -2.18 -12.55
C ASN A 6 13.57 -1.49 -11.45
N LEU A 7 14.26 -1.15 -10.36
CA LEU A 7 13.66 -0.50 -9.19
C LEU A 7 13.24 0.94 -9.45
N THR A 8 13.45 1.48 -10.66
CA THR A 8 12.97 2.78 -11.10
C THR A 8 13.06 2.83 -12.61
N PRO A 9 12.16 2.18 -13.36
CA PRO A 9 12.22 2.26 -14.80
C PRO A 9 11.91 3.70 -15.18
N HIS A 10 12.94 4.43 -15.60
CA HIS A 10 12.75 5.70 -16.26
C HIS A 10 11.98 5.44 -17.57
N LEU A 11 11.36 6.48 -18.14
CA LEU A 11 10.57 6.29 -19.38
C LEU A 11 11.49 5.73 -20.47
N ASP A 12 12.76 6.09 -20.37
CA ASP A 12 13.87 5.63 -21.18
C ASP A 12 14.04 4.10 -21.10
N ASP A 13 13.88 3.46 -19.94
CA ASP A 13 13.99 2.00 -19.81
C ASP A 13 12.83 1.26 -20.51
N ILE A 14 11.61 1.79 -20.35
CA ILE A 14 10.43 1.26 -21.05
C ILE A 14 10.56 1.47 -22.58
N ASN A 15 11.13 2.60 -23.01
CA ASN A 15 11.38 2.89 -24.42
C ASN A 15 12.51 2.03 -25.01
N VAL A 16 13.56 1.75 -24.24
CA VAL A 16 14.61 0.78 -24.62
C VAL A 16 14.00 -0.60 -24.81
N LEU A 17 13.16 -1.04 -23.86
CA LEU A 17 12.44 -2.31 -23.97
C LEU A 17 11.54 -2.34 -25.21
N ARG A 18 10.79 -1.25 -25.47
CA ARG A 18 9.96 -1.11 -26.67
C ARG A 18 10.77 -1.21 -27.96
N THR A 19 11.95 -0.60 -27.98
CA THR A 19 12.84 -0.60 -29.13
C THR A 19 13.40 -1.99 -29.37
N ALA A 20 13.82 -2.70 -28.32
CA ALA A 20 14.29 -4.08 -28.43
C ALA A 20 13.22 -5.04 -28.95
N ILE A 21 11.98 -4.89 -28.48
CA ILE A 21 10.83 -5.67 -28.97
C ILE A 21 10.54 -5.34 -30.44
N THR A 22 10.45 -4.06 -30.79
CA THR A 22 10.12 -3.61 -32.17
C THR A 22 11.19 -4.05 -33.17
N ASN A 23 12.47 -4.01 -32.79
CA ASN A 23 13.58 -4.40 -33.65
C ASN A 23 13.81 -5.92 -33.69
N GLY A 24 12.99 -6.71 -32.98
CA GLY A 24 13.12 -8.16 -32.92
C GLY A 24 14.41 -8.65 -32.25
N THR A 25 15.07 -7.80 -31.45
CA THR A 25 16.30 -8.17 -30.74
C THR A 25 16.02 -8.90 -29.42
N LEU A 26 14.76 -8.99 -29.02
CA LEU A 26 14.32 -9.74 -27.86
C LEU A 26 13.80 -11.13 -28.27
N ASP A 27 14.49 -12.19 -27.85
CA ASP A 27 14.16 -13.59 -28.14
C ASP A 27 13.51 -14.33 -26.96
N ARG A 28 13.22 -13.62 -25.86
CA ARG A 28 12.70 -14.20 -24.62
C ARG A 28 11.49 -13.44 -24.10
N HIS A 29 10.56 -14.19 -23.50
CA HIS A 29 9.50 -13.63 -22.68
C HIS A 29 10.06 -12.98 -21.40
N ILE A 30 9.41 -11.92 -20.92
CA ILE A 30 9.84 -11.05 -19.84
C ILE A 30 8.83 -11.04 -18.69
N PHE A 31 9.37 -11.13 -17.48
CA PHE A 31 8.73 -10.68 -16.25
C PHE A 31 9.32 -9.33 -15.86
N LEU A 32 8.47 -8.30 -15.77
CA LEU A 32 8.89 -6.96 -15.39
C LEU A 32 8.65 -6.75 -13.89
N VAL A 33 9.68 -6.33 -13.15
CA VAL A 33 9.54 -5.86 -11.76
C VAL A 33 9.94 -4.39 -11.70
N ALA A 34 9.00 -3.54 -11.25
CA ALA A 34 9.12 -2.09 -11.34
C ALA A 34 8.63 -1.37 -10.08
N HIS A 35 9.34 -0.34 -9.62
CA HIS A 35 8.81 0.62 -8.65
C HIS A 35 8.40 1.88 -9.42
N ASN A 36 7.10 2.09 -9.65
CA ASN A 36 6.64 3.17 -10.52
C ASN A 36 6.78 4.58 -9.93
N GLN A 37 7.28 4.72 -8.70
CA GLN A 37 7.38 6.02 -8.00
C GLN A 37 6.07 6.82 -8.16
N ASP A 38 6.16 8.10 -8.53
CA ASP A 38 5.02 8.99 -8.75
C ASP A 38 4.31 8.77 -10.10
N ARG A 39 4.72 7.79 -10.92
CA ARG A 39 4.09 7.55 -12.22
C ARG A 39 2.85 6.69 -12.07
N ILE A 40 1.79 7.18 -12.68
CA ILE A 40 0.48 6.54 -12.64
C ILE A 40 0.42 5.50 -13.78
N GLY A 41 0.84 4.28 -13.47
CA GLY A 41 0.62 3.11 -14.32
C GLY A 41 1.61 2.89 -15.48
N PHE A 42 1.33 1.86 -16.27
CA PHE A 42 2.10 1.43 -17.44
C PHE A 42 1.40 1.80 -18.75
N PRO A 43 2.12 2.01 -19.86
CA PRO A 43 1.47 2.24 -21.13
C PRO A 43 0.75 0.97 -21.63
N ALA A 44 -0.42 1.11 -22.25
CA ALA A 44 -1.27 -0.01 -22.68
C ALA A 44 -0.52 -1.05 -23.52
N TRP A 45 0.31 -0.58 -24.47
CA TRP A 45 1.11 -1.47 -25.33
C TRP A 45 1.99 -2.45 -24.55
N LEU A 46 2.48 -2.05 -23.36
CA LEU A 46 3.35 -2.91 -22.55
C LEU A 46 2.56 -4.04 -21.92
N LEU A 47 1.34 -3.76 -21.46
CA LEU A 47 0.43 -4.75 -20.88
C LEU A 47 -0.15 -5.67 -21.97
N GLU A 48 -0.37 -5.16 -23.18
CA GLU A 48 -0.85 -5.93 -24.31
C GLU A 48 0.26 -6.75 -25.00
N CYS A 49 1.53 -6.37 -24.84
CA CYS A 49 2.66 -7.01 -25.51
C CYS A 49 2.77 -8.50 -25.16
N PRO A 50 2.81 -9.42 -26.14
CA PRO A 50 2.88 -10.86 -25.88
C PRO A 50 4.20 -11.30 -25.23
N PHE A 51 5.29 -10.56 -25.45
CA PHE A 51 6.58 -10.83 -24.80
C PHE A 51 6.57 -10.49 -23.31
N ILE A 52 5.67 -9.64 -22.85
CA ILE A 52 5.49 -9.34 -21.42
C ILE A 52 4.48 -10.34 -20.87
N LEU A 53 4.93 -11.20 -19.94
CA LEU A 53 4.08 -12.19 -19.29
C LEU A 53 3.38 -11.61 -18.07
N LYS A 54 4.15 -10.90 -17.24
CA LYS A 54 3.68 -10.28 -16.00
C LYS A 54 4.46 -9.00 -15.69
N VAL A 55 3.79 -8.10 -14.98
CA VAL A 55 4.32 -6.84 -14.47
C VAL A 55 4.03 -6.77 -12.98
N PHE A 56 5.07 -6.91 -12.17
CA PHE A 56 5.02 -6.72 -10.72
C PHE A 56 5.38 -5.26 -10.41
N SER A 57 4.51 -4.54 -9.71
CA SER A 57 4.81 -3.13 -9.44
C SER A 57 4.27 -2.57 -8.14
N ALA A 58 5.10 -1.76 -7.47
CA ALA A 58 4.65 -0.80 -6.45
C ALA A 58 4.03 0.43 -7.13
N HIS A 59 3.19 1.19 -6.41
CA HIS A 59 2.42 2.32 -6.95
C HIS A 59 1.48 1.98 -8.12
N VAL A 60 0.64 0.96 -7.95
CA VAL A 60 -0.40 0.65 -8.94
C VAL A 60 -1.52 1.69 -8.85
N ASN A 61 -2.00 2.17 -10.01
CA ASN A 61 -3.20 3.01 -10.10
C ASN A 61 -4.46 2.13 -9.99
N ALA A 62 -5.38 2.54 -9.11
CA ALA A 62 -6.73 2.00 -8.99
C ALA A 62 -7.44 1.79 -10.33
N ASN A 63 -7.30 2.75 -11.25
CA ASN A 63 -8.00 2.75 -12.54
C ASN A 63 -7.31 1.91 -13.62
N GLN A 64 -6.13 1.34 -13.34
CA GLN A 64 -5.41 0.50 -14.28
C GLN A 64 -5.30 -0.92 -13.76
N THR A 65 -6.35 -1.69 -14.01
CA THR A 65 -6.35 -3.13 -13.75
C THR A 65 -6.01 -3.88 -15.04
N HIS A 66 -5.19 -4.93 -14.94
CA HIS A 66 -4.84 -5.78 -16.07
C HIS A 66 -4.44 -7.17 -15.59
N PRO A 67 -4.80 -8.28 -16.27
CA PRO A 67 -4.45 -9.64 -15.84
C PRO A 67 -2.95 -9.89 -15.68
N LYS A 68 -2.13 -9.18 -16.47
CA LYS A 68 -0.66 -9.25 -16.35
C LYS A 68 -0.10 -8.44 -15.19
N MET A 69 -0.89 -7.57 -14.56
CA MET A 69 -0.40 -6.71 -13.49
C MET A 69 -0.57 -7.39 -12.13
N VAL A 70 0.47 -7.33 -11.31
CA VAL A 70 0.47 -7.82 -9.94
C VAL A 70 1.00 -6.71 -9.04
N PRO A 71 0.18 -6.16 -8.12
CA PRO A 71 0.65 -5.12 -7.24
C PRO A 71 1.63 -5.69 -6.22
N LEU A 72 2.68 -4.91 -5.96
CA LEU A 72 3.62 -5.10 -4.86
C LEU A 72 3.37 -4.02 -3.79
N PRO A 73 3.72 -4.29 -2.53
CA PRO A 73 3.67 -3.29 -1.47
C PRO A 73 4.50 -2.06 -1.82
N GLU A 74 3.93 -0.90 -1.55
CA GLU A 74 4.65 0.36 -1.47
C GLU A 74 5.76 0.34 -0.39
N GLY A 75 5.52 -0.39 0.70
CA GLY A 75 6.49 -0.58 1.78
C GLY A 75 6.61 0.64 2.69
N ILE A 76 7.83 0.97 3.11
CA ILE A 76 8.13 2.03 4.09
C ILE A 76 8.70 3.27 3.39
N HIS A 77 8.39 4.45 3.93
CA HIS A 77 8.89 5.69 3.34
C HIS A 77 10.45 5.70 3.36
N PRO A 78 11.13 6.11 2.29
CA PRO A 78 12.59 5.97 2.19
C PRO A 78 13.39 6.90 3.12
N THR A 79 12.84 8.02 3.59
CA THR A 79 13.57 8.99 4.43
C THR A 79 13.41 8.71 5.93
N LYS A 80 14.52 8.50 6.67
CA LYS A 80 14.70 8.34 8.15
C LYS A 80 13.67 7.44 8.89
N SER A 81 12.77 6.82 8.15
CA SER A 81 11.59 6.14 8.63
C SER A 81 11.95 4.75 9.09
N CYS A 82 12.90 4.07 8.44
CA CYS A 82 13.37 2.76 8.90
C CYS A 82 13.88 2.78 10.35
N PHE A 83 14.72 3.76 10.72
CA PHE A 83 15.26 3.87 12.08
C PHE A 83 14.17 4.24 13.10
N LEU A 84 13.36 5.26 12.79
CA LEU A 84 12.30 5.73 13.68
C LEU A 84 11.18 4.68 13.83
N LEU A 85 10.81 4.01 12.75
CA LEU A 85 9.87 2.89 12.73
C LEU A 85 10.41 1.72 13.56
N ALA A 86 11.69 1.37 13.42
CA ALA A 86 12.30 0.31 14.22
C ALA A 86 12.28 0.67 15.73
N GLN A 87 12.58 1.93 16.08
CA GLN A 87 12.49 2.41 17.45
C GLN A 87 11.04 2.37 17.97
N ALA A 88 10.08 2.83 17.16
CA ALA A 88 8.67 2.80 17.50
C ALA A 88 8.15 1.37 17.65
N ARG A 89 8.57 0.43 16.80
CA ARG A 89 8.22 -0.98 16.90
C ARG A 89 8.66 -1.60 18.22
N ARG A 90 9.85 -1.27 18.71
CA ARG A 90 10.31 -1.68 20.05
C ARG A 90 9.40 -1.15 21.17
N ARG A 91 8.86 0.06 21.01
CA ARG A 91 7.93 0.68 21.98
C ARG A 91 6.48 0.22 21.80
N ALA A 92 6.10 -0.24 20.61
CA ALA A 92 4.72 -0.52 20.23
C ALA A 92 4.08 -1.64 21.06
N GLY A 93 4.87 -2.61 21.52
CA GLY A 93 4.44 -3.67 22.43
C GLY A 93 4.31 -3.23 23.89
N LEU A 94 4.98 -2.15 24.28
CA LEU A 94 4.95 -1.58 25.63
C LEU A 94 3.91 -0.46 25.77
N THR A 95 3.42 0.07 24.66
CA THR A 95 2.52 1.23 24.63
C THR A 95 1.07 0.76 24.56
N PRO A 96 0.23 1.06 25.57
CA PRO A 96 -1.20 0.77 25.49
C PRO A 96 -1.84 1.46 24.28
N ARG A 97 -2.71 0.74 23.56
CA ARG A 97 -3.51 1.30 22.46
C ARG A 97 -4.71 2.06 23.02
N ALA A 98 -4.43 3.15 23.73
CA ALA A 98 -5.42 3.91 24.50
C ALA A 98 -6.34 4.77 23.62
N ARG A 99 -5.82 5.23 22.46
CA ARG A 99 -6.54 6.12 21.54
C ARG A 99 -7.22 5.33 20.42
N PHE A 100 -8.32 5.86 19.88
CA PHE A 100 -9.16 5.08 18.96
C PHE A 100 -8.65 5.13 17.51
N LEU A 101 -8.67 6.29 16.86
CA LEU A 101 -8.36 6.44 15.43
C LEU A 101 -7.40 7.61 15.18
N PHE A 102 -6.25 7.35 14.57
CA PHE A 102 -5.36 8.41 14.09
C PHE A 102 -5.68 8.76 12.64
N ALA A 103 -6.13 9.99 12.39
CA ALA A 103 -6.53 10.47 11.06
C ALA A 103 -5.70 11.70 10.62
N LYS A 104 -4.50 11.47 10.07
CA LYS A 104 -3.65 12.54 9.53
C LYS A 104 -3.17 12.25 8.12
N PHE A 105 -3.65 13.05 7.16
CA PHE A 105 -3.29 12.96 5.74
C PHE A 105 -3.28 14.35 5.08
N GLN A 106 -2.67 14.44 3.89
CA GLN A 106 -2.64 15.67 3.09
C GLN A 106 -3.87 15.73 2.17
N LEU A 107 -4.41 16.93 1.95
CA LEU A 107 -5.54 17.19 1.04
C LEU A 107 -5.07 17.28 -0.43
N SER A 108 -4.40 16.23 -0.89
CA SER A 108 -3.72 16.18 -2.20
C SER A 108 -4.65 15.84 -3.36
N CYS A 109 -5.85 15.33 -3.10
CA CYS A 109 -6.81 14.92 -4.12
C CYS A 109 -8.25 15.05 -3.60
N GLU A 110 -9.21 15.07 -4.53
CA GLU A 110 -10.63 15.24 -4.25
C GLU A 110 -11.18 14.21 -3.25
N SER A 111 -10.81 12.93 -3.41
CA SER A 111 -11.23 11.86 -2.49
C SER A 111 -10.85 12.15 -1.03
N ARG A 112 -9.66 12.73 -0.78
CA ARG A 112 -9.22 13.11 0.57
C ARG A 112 -9.93 14.35 1.09
N VAL A 113 -10.36 15.26 0.23
CA VAL A 113 -11.20 16.40 0.61
C VAL A 113 -12.60 15.91 1.02
N GLN A 114 -13.20 15.01 0.26
CA GLN A 114 -14.49 14.38 0.59
C GLN A 114 -14.41 13.59 1.92
N LEU A 115 -13.32 12.85 2.13
CA LEU A 115 -13.06 12.17 3.39
C LEU A 115 -12.99 13.17 4.56
N LEU A 116 -12.30 14.30 4.41
CA LEU A 116 -12.24 15.31 5.46
C LEU A 116 -13.64 15.80 5.85
N ASN A 117 -14.52 16.03 4.88
CA ASN A 117 -15.90 16.43 5.15
C ASN A 117 -16.65 15.34 5.92
N THR A 118 -16.50 14.08 5.51
CA THR A 118 -17.09 12.92 6.20
C THR A 118 -16.61 12.84 7.65
N LEU A 119 -15.32 13.09 7.89
CA LEU A 119 -14.76 13.06 9.25
C LEU A 119 -15.29 14.18 10.13
N ASN A 120 -15.47 15.39 9.58
CA ASN A 120 -16.02 16.54 10.31
C ASN A 120 -17.44 16.28 10.84
N GLU A 121 -18.20 15.45 10.13
CA GLU A 121 -19.58 15.09 10.47
C GLU A 121 -19.68 13.82 11.33
N SER A 122 -18.56 13.09 11.54
CA SER A 122 -18.58 11.78 12.20
C SER A 122 -18.28 11.85 13.70
N ASP A 123 -18.78 10.84 14.43
CA ASP A 123 -18.48 10.58 15.85
C ASP A 123 -17.16 9.81 16.07
N VAL A 124 -16.43 9.52 14.99
CA VAL A 124 -15.30 8.57 14.98
C VAL A 124 -13.99 9.22 15.42
N VAL A 125 -13.82 10.51 15.10
CA VAL A 125 -12.59 11.26 15.40
C VAL A 125 -12.92 12.35 16.41
N GLU A 126 -12.20 12.37 17.53
CA GLU A 126 -12.26 13.53 18.43
C GLU A 126 -11.69 14.75 17.68
N GLN A 127 -12.47 15.83 17.56
CA GLN A 127 -12.08 17.00 16.73
C GLN A 127 -10.70 17.57 17.12
N ASP A 128 -10.34 17.49 18.40
CA ASP A 128 -9.02 17.86 18.93
C ASP A 128 -7.85 17.04 18.35
N GLU A 129 -8.08 15.77 17.96
CA GLU A 129 -7.06 14.93 17.33
C GLU A 129 -6.82 15.29 15.85
N MET A 130 -7.88 15.73 15.16
CA MET A 130 -7.82 16.05 13.74
C MET A 130 -7.14 17.41 13.48
N LEU A 131 -7.40 18.39 14.36
CA LEU A 131 -6.88 19.76 14.27
C LEU A 131 -5.52 19.94 14.96
N ARG A 132 -5.07 18.99 15.78
CA ARG A 132 -3.78 19.07 16.47
C ARG A 132 -2.63 19.21 15.45
N ARG A 133 -1.80 20.24 15.66
CA ARG A 133 -0.50 20.37 14.98
C ARG A 133 0.39 19.21 15.43
N VAL A 134 0.44 18.15 14.62
CA VAL A 134 1.40 17.08 14.81
C VAL A 134 2.76 17.61 14.37
N ASN A 135 3.64 17.93 15.33
CA ASN A 135 5.05 18.12 15.00
C ASN A 135 5.58 16.80 14.41
N LYS A 136 6.35 16.85 13.31
CA LYS A 136 6.89 15.66 12.61
C LYS A 136 7.59 14.69 13.56
N THR A 137 8.15 15.19 14.66
CA THR A 137 8.81 14.43 15.72
C THR A 137 7.90 13.40 16.42
N ASN A 138 6.57 13.48 16.27
CA ASN A 138 5.63 12.62 17.01
C ASN A 138 4.77 11.70 16.13
N TYR A 139 5.08 11.53 14.83
CA TYR A 139 4.25 10.71 13.94
C TYR A 139 4.16 9.25 14.41
N TYR A 140 5.30 8.57 14.60
CA TYR A 140 5.31 7.17 15.02
C TYR A 140 4.77 6.95 16.43
N THR A 141 4.94 7.93 17.34
CA THR A 141 4.30 7.90 18.66
C THR A 141 2.78 7.91 18.52
N ASN A 142 2.22 8.79 17.68
CA ASN A 142 0.79 8.78 17.42
C ASN A 142 0.38 7.43 16.82
N LEU A 143 1.11 6.87 15.85
CA LEU A 143 0.77 5.54 15.33
C LEU A 143 0.68 4.49 16.46
N ILE A 144 1.67 4.40 17.34
CA ILE A 144 1.66 3.38 18.40
C ILE A 144 0.61 3.64 19.49
N GLU A 145 0.16 4.87 19.73
CA GLU A 145 -0.87 5.15 20.75
C GLU A 145 -2.30 4.82 20.31
N HIS A 146 -2.55 4.71 19.01
CA HIS A 146 -3.90 4.49 18.46
C HIS A 146 -4.14 3.04 18.06
N LYS A 147 -5.39 2.58 18.09
CA LYS A 147 -5.82 1.26 17.62
C LYS A 147 -5.87 1.20 16.09
N TYR A 148 -6.55 2.19 15.51
CA TYR A 148 -6.78 2.32 14.09
C TYR A 148 -6.00 3.49 13.50
N ILE A 149 -5.54 3.32 12.25
CA ILE A 149 -4.85 4.37 11.49
C ILE A 149 -5.57 4.58 10.16
N LEU A 150 -6.03 5.79 9.89
CA LEU A 150 -6.69 6.10 8.61
C LEU A 150 -5.65 6.22 7.50
N ALA A 151 -5.72 5.35 6.49
CA ALA A 151 -4.77 5.26 5.39
C ALA A 151 -5.47 5.44 4.03
N PRO A 152 -6.00 6.65 3.74
CA PRO A 152 -6.66 6.90 2.47
C PRO A 152 -5.66 6.84 1.31
N PRO A 153 -6.08 6.35 0.13
CA PRO A 153 -5.21 6.23 -1.03
C PRO A 153 -4.62 7.59 -1.42
N GLY A 154 -3.47 7.55 -2.08
CA GLY A 154 -2.78 8.72 -2.64
C GLY A 154 -2.79 8.64 -4.15
N ASN A 155 -1.60 8.72 -4.75
CA ASN A 155 -1.41 8.45 -6.18
C ASN A 155 -1.51 6.94 -6.50
N GLY A 156 -1.18 6.08 -5.53
CA GLY A 156 -1.33 4.62 -5.62
C GLY A 156 -2.47 4.09 -4.75
N ILE A 157 -2.80 2.80 -4.97
CA ILE A 157 -3.84 2.08 -4.22
C ILE A 157 -3.51 1.88 -2.73
N ASP A 158 -2.23 1.79 -2.38
CA ASP A 158 -1.71 1.70 -1.02
C ASP A 158 -0.80 2.88 -0.69
N THR A 159 -0.37 2.98 0.58
CA THR A 159 0.45 4.10 1.06
C THR A 159 1.48 3.62 2.07
N PHE A 160 2.57 4.38 2.24
CA PHE A 160 3.52 4.13 3.33
C PHE A 160 2.84 4.03 4.70
N ARG A 161 1.85 4.90 4.97
CA ARG A 161 1.09 4.90 6.23
C ARG A 161 0.42 3.56 6.49
N LEU A 162 -0.12 2.92 5.44
CA LEU A 162 -0.75 1.62 5.54
C LEU A 162 0.23 0.57 6.06
N TRP A 163 1.39 0.44 5.42
CA TRP A 163 2.41 -0.54 5.76
C TRP A 163 3.09 -0.23 7.10
N GLU A 164 3.45 1.03 7.35
CA GLU A 164 4.03 1.47 8.63
C GLU A 164 3.11 1.14 9.82
N SER A 165 1.80 1.29 9.65
CA SER A 165 0.81 0.90 10.66
C SER A 165 0.85 -0.60 10.94
N LEU A 166 0.90 -1.43 9.88
CA LEU A 166 1.00 -2.88 10.01
C LEU A 166 2.31 -3.31 10.69
N TYR A 167 3.45 -2.71 10.33
CA TYR A 167 4.73 -2.97 10.99
C TYR A 167 4.73 -2.66 12.49
N LEU A 168 3.92 -1.69 12.90
CA LEU A 168 3.71 -1.32 14.30
C LEU A 168 2.61 -2.16 14.98
N GLY A 169 2.03 -3.13 14.29
CA GLY A 169 0.93 -3.95 14.80
C GLY A 169 -0.33 -3.11 15.06
N ARG A 170 -0.58 -2.09 14.26
CA ARG A 170 -1.80 -1.28 14.28
C ARG A 170 -2.67 -1.62 13.08
N VAL A 171 -3.96 -1.33 13.16
CA VAL A 171 -4.94 -1.72 12.13
C VAL A 171 -5.18 -0.53 11.19
N PRO A 172 -4.65 -0.53 9.96
CA PRO A 172 -5.00 0.50 8.99
C PRO A 172 -6.45 0.35 8.52
N ILE A 173 -7.08 1.49 8.23
CA ILE A 173 -8.36 1.60 7.55
C ILE A 173 -8.09 2.17 6.15
N ALA A 174 -8.41 1.42 5.11
CA ALA A 174 -8.18 1.80 3.72
C ALA A 174 -9.44 1.60 2.88
N GLN A 175 -9.49 2.21 1.70
CA GLN A 175 -10.61 2.03 0.79
C GLN A 175 -10.46 0.72 0.00
N ARG A 176 -11.57 0.01 -0.26
CA ARG A 176 -11.64 -1.21 -1.06
C ARG A 176 -11.57 -0.91 -2.55
N ILE A 177 -10.56 -0.17 -2.95
CA ILE A 177 -10.17 0.06 -4.35
C ILE A 177 -9.04 -0.92 -4.75
N LEU A 178 -8.60 -1.73 -3.79
CA LEU A 178 -7.43 -2.59 -3.92
C LEU A 178 -7.75 -3.81 -4.77
N HIS A 179 -6.76 -4.23 -5.55
CA HIS A 179 -6.62 -5.63 -5.92
C HIS A 179 -6.57 -6.45 -4.61
N PRO A 180 -7.56 -7.32 -4.33
CA PRO A 180 -7.70 -7.97 -3.02
C PRO A 180 -6.41 -8.65 -2.57
N SER A 181 -5.66 -9.20 -3.53
CA SER A 181 -4.42 -9.94 -3.30
C SER A 181 -3.30 -9.16 -2.60
N LEU A 182 -3.34 -7.83 -2.56
CA LEU A 182 -2.29 -7.05 -1.89
C LEU A 182 -2.45 -7.09 -0.36
N LEU A 183 -3.68 -6.93 0.12
CA LEU A 183 -4.00 -6.82 1.56
C LEU A 183 -4.76 -8.01 2.13
N GLU A 184 -5.04 -9.03 1.31
CA GLU A 184 -5.58 -10.30 1.76
C GLU A 184 -4.72 -10.88 2.89
N ASP A 185 -5.37 -11.49 3.88
CA ASP A 185 -4.74 -12.04 5.09
C ASP A 185 -3.89 -11.07 5.92
N LEU A 186 -4.09 -9.75 5.76
CA LEU A 186 -3.53 -8.73 6.63
C LEU A 186 -4.61 -8.10 7.52
N PRO A 187 -4.25 -7.62 8.73
CA PRO A 187 -5.19 -7.00 9.65
C PRO A 187 -5.54 -5.56 9.20
N VAL A 188 -6.37 -5.46 8.16
CA VAL A 188 -6.80 -4.19 7.54
C VAL A 188 -8.33 -4.12 7.55
N VAL A 189 -8.88 -2.95 7.87
CA VAL A 189 -10.30 -2.66 7.63
C VAL A 189 -10.42 -2.02 6.25
N LEU A 190 -11.20 -2.67 5.38
CA LEU A 190 -11.48 -2.18 4.02
C LEU A 190 -12.90 -1.63 3.96
N LEU A 191 -13.03 -0.38 3.53
CA LEU A 191 -14.32 0.31 3.35
C LEU A 191 -14.58 0.55 1.87
N ASP A 192 -15.79 0.29 1.40
CA ASP A 192 -16.14 0.62 0.00
C ASP A 192 -16.30 2.13 -0.16
N ASP A 193 -16.86 2.76 0.87
CA ASP A 193 -17.14 4.18 0.94
C ASP A 193 -16.77 4.74 2.33
N TRP A 194 -16.24 5.96 2.38
CA TRP A 194 -15.86 6.61 3.64
C TRP A 194 -17.05 6.91 4.56
N ALA A 195 -18.27 7.02 4.03
CA ALA A 195 -19.50 7.14 4.82
C ALA A 195 -19.79 5.90 5.69
N GLN A 196 -19.13 4.76 5.42
CA GLN A 196 -19.17 3.58 6.28
C GLN A 196 -18.31 3.72 7.54
N LEU A 197 -17.46 4.76 7.63
CA LEU A 197 -16.59 4.99 8.75
C LEU A 197 -17.40 5.44 9.97
N ARG A 198 -17.82 4.48 10.80
CA ARG A 198 -18.59 4.70 12.02
C ARG A 198 -17.96 3.97 13.20
N ARG A 199 -17.98 4.60 14.39
CA ARG A 199 -17.28 4.10 15.58
C ARG A 199 -17.77 2.71 15.99
N LYS A 200 -19.10 2.51 15.95
CA LYS A 200 -19.76 1.23 16.26
C LYS A 200 -19.30 0.09 15.34
N ASP A 201 -19.14 0.36 14.05
CA ASP A 201 -18.78 -0.67 13.06
C ASP A 201 -17.32 -1.05 13.22
N LEU A 202 -16.45 -0.07 13.48
CA LEU A 202 -15.04 -0.32 13.79
C LEU A 202 -14.88 -1.16 15.06
N ALA A 203 -15.68 -0.94 16.12
CA ALA A 203 -15.64 -1.78 17.31
C ALA A 203 -15.94 -3.25 17.00
N VAL A 204 -16.92 -3.53 16.13
CA VAL A 204 -17.21 -4.89 15.66
C VAL A 204 -16.04 -5.45 14.84
N GLN A 205 -15.47 -4.66 13.94
CA GLN A 205 -14.29 -5.06 13.16
C GLN A 205 -13.10 -5.42 14.06
N TRP A 206 -12.89 -4.70 15.17
CA TRP A 206 -11.82 -4.99 16.12
C TRP A 206 -11.92 -6.42 16.66
N GLU A 207 -13.11 -6.80 17.12
CA GLU A 207 -13.38 -8.12 17.67
C GLU A 207 -13.22 -9.21 16.60
N MET A 208 -13.70 -8.95 15.37
CA MET A 208 -13.55 -9.89 14.25
C MET A 208 -12.09 -10.09 13.89
N LEU A 209 -11.29 -9.02 13.80
CA LEU A 209 -9.86 -9.10 13.51
C LEU A 209 -9.12 -9.86 14.61
N GLY A 210 -9.49 -9.68 15.88
CA GLY A 210 -8.88 -10.41 17.00
C GLY A 210 -9.06 -11.93 16.96
N ARG A 211 -10.04 -12.43 16.20
CA ARG A 211 -10.33 -13.87 16.04
C ARG A 211 -9.71 -14.48 14.79
N ARG A 212 -9.08 -13.67 13.93
CA ARG A 212 -8.51 -14.13 12.66
C ARG A 212 -7.02 -14.36 12.78
N HIS A 213 -6.52 -15.34 12.02
CA HIS A 213 -5.10 -15.50 11.76
C HIS A 213 -4.71 -14.72 10.51
N PHE A 214 -3.55 -14.06 10.56
CA PHE A 214 -3.02 -13.23 9.49
C PHE A 214 -1.64 -13.73 9.05
N ASP A 215 -1.35 -13.65 7.75
CA ASP A 215 -0.03 -13.95 7.22
C ASP A 215 0.84 -12.69 7.29
N LEU A 216 1.40 -12.42 8.47
CA LEU A 216 2.29 -11.29 8.70
C LEU A 216 3.63 -11.41 7.97
N ASN A 217 3.93 -12.56 7.31
CA ASN A 217 5.12 -12.67 6.47
C ASN A 217 5.04 -11.75 5.25
N LYS A 218 3.82 -11.42 4.77
CA LYS A 218 3.56 -10.43 3.71
C LYS A 218 4.12 -9.04 4.03
N LEU A 219 4.44 -8.74 5.28
CA LEU A 219 5.11 -7.49 5.65
C LEU A 219 6.58 -7.47 5.24
N TRP A 220 7.18 -8.58 4.83
CA TRP A 220 8.62 -8.65 4.59
C TRP A 220 8.93 -8.90 3.11
N GLY A 221 9.91 -8.15 2.58
CA GLY A 221 10.38 -8.28 1.21
C GLY A 221 10.66 -9.72 0.75
N PRO A 222 11.27 -10.60 1.58
CA PRO A 222 11.48 -12.00 1.21
C PRO A 222 10.22 -12.75 0.78
N TRP A 223 9.06 -12.48 1.41
CA TRP A 223 7.81 -13.13 1.02
C TRP A 223 7.41 -12.78 -0.42
N TRP A 224 7.55 -11.51 -0.80
CA TRP A 224 7.22 -11.02 -2.14
C TRP A 224 8.23 -11.49 -3.19
N ILE A 225 9.52 -11.54 -2.85
CA ILE A 225 10.55 -12.12 -3.72
C ILE A 225 10.24 -13.58 -4.01
N LEU A 226 9.91 -14.38 -2.98
CA LEU A 226 9.53 -15.78 -3.15
C LEU A 226 8.25 -15.94 -3.99
N ARG A 227 7.26 -15.06 -3.81
CA ARG A 227 6.06 -15.04 -4.65
C ARG A 227 6.40 -14.79 -6.12
N ILE A 228 7.24 -13.80 -6.41
CA ILE A 228 7.69 -13.48 -7.78
C ILE A 228 8.43 -14.67 -8.37
N VAL A 229 9.38 -15.24 -7.64
CA VAL A 229 10.16 -16.40 -8.11
C VAL A 229 9.26 -17.59 -8.43
N ARG A 230 8.27 -17.89 -7.58
CA ARG A 230 7.29 -18.96 -7.84
C ARG A 230 6.51 -18.70 -9.13
N GLU A 231 5.95 -17.50 -9.29
CA GLU A 231 5.20 -17.15 -10.52
C GLU A 231 6.07 -17.31 -11.77
N VAL A 232 7.34 -16.90 -11.71
CA VAL A 232 8.29 -17.03 -12.82
C VAL A 232 8.58 -18.48 -13.16
N LEU A 233 8.72 -19.35 -12.16
CA LEU A 233 9.02 -20.78 -12.33
C LEU A 233 7.78 -21.60 -12.76
N ASP A 234 6.60 -21.19 -12.31
CA ASP A 234 5.34 -21.89 -12.59
C ASP A 234 4.75 -21.49 -13.97
N THR A 235 5.25 -20.41 -14.57
CA THR A 235 4.85 -20.00 -15.92
C THR A 235 5.62 -20.83 -16.96
N PRO A 236 4.92 -21.57 -17.84
CA PRO A 236 5.55 -22.42 -18.87
C PRO A 236 6.47 -21.68 -19.85
#